data_AF-A0A4U3APU6-F1
#
_entry.id   AF-A0A4U3APU6-F1
#
_cell.length_a   1.000
_cell.length_b   1.000
_cell.length_c   1.000
_cell.angle_alpha   90.00
_cell.angle_beta   90.00
_cell.angle_gamma   90.00
#
_symmetry.space_group_name_H-M   'P 1'
#
loop_
_entity.id
_entity.type
_entity.pdbx_description
1 polymer ?
#
loop_
_entity_poly.entity_id
_entity_poly.type
_entity_poly.pdbx_seq_one_letter_code
_entity_poly.pdbx_strand_id
1 'polypeptide(L)'
;IIACADETLIEQLVKEEGDIAKLSEALGLSVDVRLAKSMDNYLCLRKLEDVMSGRAPEVIEDVYYELPQFVFDHGTMQNFTHYGDRKEFPLLNDEEWSKVNWDYFQDCFTCDSRHRCGQTLSREHYRKAADLIICSQDFYMDHI
;
A
#
# COMPACT_ATOMS: atom_id res chain seq x y z
N ILE A 1 4.07 13.33 12.18
CA ILE A 1 3.34 13.20 10.89
C ILE A 1 3.71 14.40 10.04
N ILE A 2 4.07 14.19 8.78
CA ILE A 2 4.29 15.24 7.78
C ILE A 2 3.21 15.04 6.70
N ALA A 3 2.35 16.02 6.52
CA ALA A 3 1.31 16.01 5.48
C ALA A 3 1.77 16.89 4.30
N CYS A 4 1.89 16.29 3.12
CA CYS A 4 2.38 16.94 1.91
C CYS A 4 1.21 17.27 0.97
N ALA A 5 1.31 18.39 0.25
CA ALA A 5 0.27 18.82 -0.68
C ALA A 5 0.21 17.97 -1.96
N ASP A 6 1.30 17.31 -2.33
CA ASP A 6 1.37 16.44 -3.51
C ASP A 6 2.40 15.29 -3.32
N GLU A 7 2.33 14.29 -4.21
CA GLU A 7 3.23 13.13 -4.23
C GLU A 7 4.70 13.50 -4.56
N THR A 8 4.93 14.57 -5.31
CA THR A 8 6.30 14.98 -5.69
C THR A 8 7.07 15.48 -4.46
N LEU A 9 6.40 16.18 -3.55
CA LEU A 9 6.96 16.60 -2.27
C LEU A 9 7.28 15.40 -1.38
N ILE A 10 6.40 14.39 -1.36
CA ILE A 10 6.65 13.14 -0.63
C ILE A 10 7.92 12.48 -1.17
N GLU A 11 8.06 12.35 -2.48
CA GLU A 11 9.23 11.76 -3.12
C GLU A 11 10.52 12.55 -2.87
N GLN A 12 10.45 13.88 -2.85
CA GLN A 12 11.58 14.74 -2.51
C GLN A 12 12.09 14.51 -1.08
N LEU A 13 11.18 14.27 -0.12
CA LEU A 13 11.52 14.02 1.27
C LEU A 13 12.20 12.66 1.48
N VAL A 14 11.70 11.60 0.81
CA VAL A 14 12.05 10.20 1.11
C VAL A 14 13.06 9.54 0.18
N LYS A 15 13.38 10.16 -0.96
CA LYS A 15 14.43 9.62 -1.85
C LYS A 15 15.78 9.49 -1.14
N GLU A 16 16.69 8.68 -1.69
CA GLU A 16 18.00 8.38 -1.08
C GLU A 16 18.84 9.64 -0.77
N GLU A 17 18.71 10.71 -1.57
CA GLU A 17 19.34 12.02 -1.35
C GLU A 17 18.35 13.10 -0.87
N GLY A 18 17.23 12.67 -0.30
CA GLY A 18 16.13 13.49 0.17
C GLY A 18 16.44 14.21 1.48
N ASP A 19 15.50 15.03 1.93
CA ASP A 19 15.67 15.82 3.16
C ASP A 19 15.86 14.94 4.40
N ILE A 20 15.16 13.81 4.48
CA ILE A 20 15.28 12.89 5.61
C ILE A 20 16.67 12.24 5.67
N ALA A 21 17.21 11.84 4.53
CA ALA A 21 18.54 11.26 4.45
C ALA A 21 19.60 12.28 4.90
N LYS A 22 19.49 13.52 4.41
CA LYS A 22 20.38 14.62 4.80
C LYS A 22 20.28 14.96 6.28
N LEU A 23 19.07 14.98 6.85
CA LEU A 23 18.86 15.22 8.27
C LEU A 23 19.44 14.08 9.11
N SER A 24 19.25 12.83 8.70
CA SER A 24 19.79 11.66 9.37
C SER A 24 21.32 11.70 9.40
N GLU A 25 21.96 12.05 8.28
CA GLU A 25 23.41 12.20 8.18
C GLU A 25 23.92 13.38 9.03
N ALA A 26 23.31 14.56 8.89
CA ALA A 26 23.75 15.77 9.59
C ALA A 26 23.61 15.67 11.11
N LEU A 27 22.60 14.94 11.59
CA LEU A 27 22.34 14.76 13.02
C LEU A 27 22.94 13.46 13.58
N GLY A 28 23.44 12.56 12.73
CA GLY A 28 23.93 11.24 13.15
C GLY A 28 22.83 10.35 13.76
N LEU A 29 21.59 10.48 13.28
CA LEU A 29 20.42 9.76 13.78
C LEU A 29 19.90 8.78 12.72
N SER A 30 19.43 7.62 13.17
CA SER A 30 18.61 6.73 12.34
C SER A 30 17.15 7.12 12.56
N VAL A 31 16.47 7.55 11.51
CA VAL A 31 15.07 7.98 11.55
C VAL A 31 14.21 6.96 10.81
N ASP A 32 13.28 6.30 11.51
CA ASP A 32 12.29 5.41 10.90
C ASP A 32 11.16 6.24 10.29
N VAL A 33 11.14 6.30 8.96
CA VAL A 33 10.12 7.01 8.19
C VAL A 33 9.31 6.03 7.36
N ARG A 34 7.99 6.11 7.47
CA ARG A 34 7.08 5.27 6.67
C ARG A 34 6.03 6.11 5.97
N LEU A 35 5.65 5.68 4.76
CA LEU A 35 4.61 6.32 3.96
C LEU A 35 3.23 5.78 4.33
N ALA A 36 2.27 6.68 4.48
CA ALA A 36 0.85 6.35 4.55
C ALA A 36 0.15 6.95 3.32
N LYS A 37 -0.49 6.08 2.55
CA LYS A 37 -1.18 6.43 1.30
C LYS A 37 -2.68 6.22 1.43
N SER A 38 -3.44 6.87 0.56
CA SER A 38 -4.87 6.65 0.40
C SER A 38 -5.18 5.19 0.03
N MET A 39 -6.38 4.73 0.38
CA MET A 39 -6.71 3.31 0.32
C MET A 39 -6.74 2.76 -1.10
N ASP A 40 -7.11 3.58 -2.07
CA ASP A 40 -7.11 3.32 -3.52
C ASP A 40 -5.72 3.08 -4.13
N ASN A 41 -4.64 3.36 -3.38
CA ASN A 41 -3.28 2.94 -3.72
C ASN A 41 -2.99 1.47 -3.40
N TYR A 42 -3.94 0.73 -2.83
CA TYR A 42 -3.76 -0.67 -2.48
C TYR A 42 -4.66 -1.60 -3.29
N LEU A 43 -4.12 -2.76 -3.65
CA LEU A 43 -4.81 -3.85 -4.32
C LEU A 43 -5.93 -4.44 -3.42
N CYS A 44 -7.10 -4.64 -4.00
CA CYS A 44 -8.23 -5.30 -3.36
C CYS A 44 -8.33 -6.77 -3.81
N LEU A 45 -8.10 -7.69 -2.88
CA LEU A 45 -8.18 -9.13 -3.16
C LEU A 45 -9.56 -9.56 -3.68
N ARG A 46 -10.65 -8.96 -3.17
CA ARG A 46 -12.00 -9.28 -3.62
C ARG A 46 -12.25 -8.86 -5.07
N LYS A 47 -11.87 -7.63 -5.44
CA LYS A 47 -11.97 -7.17 -6.83
C LYS A 47 -11.07 -7.97 -7.76
N LEU A 48 -9.86 -8.31 -7.31
CA LEU A 48 -8.98 -9.18 -8.06
C LEU A 48 -9.62 -10.55 -8.31
N GLU A 49 -10.16 -11.20 -7.27
CA GLU A 49 -10.90 -12.47 -7.40
C GLU A 49 -12.09 -12.34 -8.38
N ASP A 50 -12.86 -11.26 -8.29
CA ASP A 50 -13.99 -11.00 -9.18
C ASP A 50 -13.55 -10.88 -10.65
N VAL A 51 -12.46 -10.16 -10.92
CA VAL A 51 -11.88 -10.04 -12.27
C VAL A 51 -11.35 -11.38 -12.76
N MET A 52 -10.67 -12.14 -11.91
CA MET A 52 -10.12 -13.47 -12.21
C MET A 52 -11.21 -14.52 -12.45
N SER A 53 -12.40 -14.36 -11.86
CA SER A 53 -13.55 -15.25 -12.11
C SER A 53 -14.15 -15.09 -13.52
N GLY A 54 -13.85 -13.97 -14.18
CA GLY A 54 -14.32 -13.64 -15.53
C GLY A 54 -13.26 -13.91 -16.60
N ARG A 55 -13.08 -12.94 -17.50
CA ARG A 55 -11.99 -12.91 -18.47
C ARG A 55 -11.02 -11.82 -18.06
N ALA A 56 -10.06 -12.18 -17.21
CA ALA A 56 -9.00 -11.27 -16.80
C ALA A 56 -8.09 -10.92 -17.99
N PRO A 57 -7.63 -9.67 -18.10
CA PRO A 57 -6.47 -9.34 -18.93
C PRO A 57 -5.23 -10.08 -18.44
N GLU A 58 -4.36 -10.50 -19.37
CA GLU A 58 -3.10 -11.21 -19.06
C GLU A 58 -2.27 -10.50 -17.99
N VAL A 59 -2.16 -9.17 -18.07
CA VAL A 59 -1.43 -8.36 -17.08
C VAL A 59 -2.00 -8.43 -15.65
N ILE A 60 -3.30 -8.67 -15.50
CA ILE A 60 -3.92 -8.86 -14.18
C ILE A 60 -3.73 -10.30 -13.70
N GLU A 61 -3.69 -11.27 -14.61
CA GLU A 61 -3.34 -12.66 -14.27
C GLU A 61 -1.91 -12.73 -13.75
N ASP A 62 -0.96 -12.05 -14.40
CA ASP A 62 0.43 -11.97 -13.96
C ASP A 62 0.53 -11.42 -12.53
N VAL A 63 -0.15 -10.30 -12.26
CA VAL A 63 -0.22 -9.72 -10.90
C VAL A 63 -0.79 -10.69 -9.88
N TYR A 64 -1.81 -11.47 -10.24
CA TYR A 64 -2.39 -12.49 -9.36
C TYR A 64 -1.37 -13.58 -9.00
N TYR A 65 -0.57 -14.04 -9.96
CA TYR A 65 0.44 -15.07 -9.74
C TYR A 65 1.69 -14.56 -9.00
N GLU A 66 1.98 -13.26 -9.07
CA GLU A 66 3.06 -12.61 -8.33
C GLU A 66 2.72 -12.36 -6.86
N LEU A 67 1.45 -12.53 -6.45
CA LEU A 67 1.04 -12.29 -5.08
C LEU A 67 1.77 -13.20 -4.08
N PRO A 68 2.06 -12.70 -2.86
CA PRO A 68 2.67 -13.51 -1.83
C PRO A 68 1.86 -14.77 -1.53
N GLN A 69 2.53 -15.91 -1.36
CA GLN A 69 1.86 -17.20 -1.16
C GLN A 69 0.88 -17.23 0.02
N PHE A 70 1.18 -16.48 1.09
CA PHE A 70 0.31 -16.40 2.28
C PHE A 70 -1.07 -15.80 1.98
N VAL A 71 -1.25 -15.12 0.85
CA VAL A 71 -2.54 -14.58 0.41
C VAL A 71 -3.54 -15.72 0.21
N PHE A 72 -3.07 -16.84 -0.34
CA PHE A 72 -3.90 -18.00 -0.71
C PHE A 72 -3.93 -19.09 0.38
N ASP A 73 -2.92 -19.14 1.25
CA ASP A 73 -2.79 -20.19 2.26
C ASP A 73 -3.42 -19.77 3.61
N HIS A 74 -4.10 -20.70 4.28
CA HIS A 74 -4.82 -20.51 5.56
C HIS A 74 -4.10 -21.13 6.77
N GLY A 75 -2.79 -21.39 6.67
CA GLY A 75 -1.99 -21.98 7.74
C GLY A 75 -1.87 -21.12 9.01
N THR A 76 -1.62 -21.76 10.16
CA THR A 76 -1.61 -21.13 11.49
C THR A 76 -0.27 -20.48 11.90
N MET A 77 0.80 -20.62 11.12
CA MET A 77 2.12 -20.01 11.37
C MET A 77 2.61 -19.28 10.13
N GLN A 78 1.91 -18.22 9.75
CA GLN A 78 2.30 -17.36 8.63
C GLN A 78 2.85 -16.04 9.14
N ASN A 79 3.95 -15.59 8.53
CA ASN A 79 4.43 -14.23 8.67
C ASN A 79 3.78 -13.40 7.56
N PHE A 80 3.01 -12.40 7.95
CA PHE A 80 2.43 -11.45 7.01
C PHE A 80 3.38 -10.28 6.80
N THR A 81 3.67 -9.98 5.54
CA THR A 81 4.39 -8.78 5.13
C THR A 81 3.45 -7.88 4.35
N HIS A 82 3.64 -6.57 4.47
CA HIS A 82 2.89 -5.63 3.63
C HIS A 82 3.26 -5.84 2.16
N TYR A 83 2.27 -5.63 1.29
CA TYR A 83 2.36 -5.76 -0.17
C TYR A 83 1.15 -5.03 -0.77
N GLY A 84 1.07 -5.03 -2.10
CA GLY A 84 -0.14 -4.65 -2.80
C GLY A 84 -0.22 -3.15 -3.08
N ASP A 85 0.89 -2.41 -2.91
CA ASP A 85 0.98 -1.00 -3.26
C ASP A 85 0.97 -0.82 -4.78
N ARG A 86 0.28 0.19 -5.29
CA ARG A 86 0.24 0.55 -6.71
C ARG A 86 1.63 0.62 -7.36
N LYS A 87 2.64 1.09 -6.62
CA LYS A 87 4.04 1.21 -7.11
C LYS A 87 4.69 -0.16 -7.36
N GLU A 88 4.20 -1.23 -6.74
CA GLU A 88 4.67 -2.60 -6.97
C GLU A 88 4.16 -3.18 -8.31
N PHE A 89 3.12 -2.58 -8.90
CA PHE A 89 2.50 -3.07 -10.15
C PHE A 89 2.59 -2.05 -11.29
N PRO A 90 3.79 -1.66 -11.76
CA PRO A 90 3.97 -0.63 -12.78
C PRO A 90 3.41 -1.01 -14.15
N LEU A 91 3.20 -2.31 -14.41
CA LEU A 91 2.65 -2.83 -15.66
C LEU A 91 1.15 -2.55 -15.82
N LEU A 92 0.42 -2.41 -14.72
CA LEU A 92 -0.99 -2.04 -14.77
C LEU A 92 -1.12 -0.56 -15.10
N ASN A 93 -1.94 -0.25 -16.11
CA ASN A 93 -2.36 1.13 -16.36
C ASN A 93 -3.48 1.54 -15.39
N ASP A 94 -3.88 2.82 -15.42
CA ASP A 94 -4.87 3.36 -14.48
C ASP A 94 -6.26 2.73 -14.65
N GLU A 95 -6.64 2.36 -15.87
CA GLU A 95 -7.91 1.69 -16.15
C GLU A 95 -7.90 0.28 -15.54
N GLU A 96 -6.82 -0.47 -15.73
CA GLU A 96 -6.64 -1.81 -15.15
C GLU A 96 -6.55 -1.76 -13.63
N TRP A 97 -5.80 -0.81 -13.08
CA TRP A 97 -5.70 -0.60 -11.63
C TRP A 97 -7.07 -0.30 -11.02
N SER A 98 -7.88 0.55 -11.65
CA SER A 98 -9.23 0.87 -11.17
C SER A 98 -10.15 -0.36 -11.06
N LYS A 99 -9.85 -1.44 -11.81
CA LYS A 99 -10.60 -2.69 -11.75
C LYS A 99 -10.20 -3.57 -10.58
N VAL A 100 -9.01 -3.40 -10.01
CA VAL A 100 -8.45 -4.29 -8.97
C VAL A 100 -8.08 -3.58 -7.67
N ASN A 101 -8.02 -2.25 -7.63
CA ASN A 101 -7.70 -1.49 -6.42
C ASN A 101 -8.85 -1.48 -5.39
N TRP A 102 -8.55 -0.98 -4.19
CA TRP A 102 -9.53 -0.77 -3.12
C TRP A 102 -10.82 -0.09 -3.60
N ASP A 103 -11.94 -0.52 -3.03
CA ASP A 103 -13.28 -0.08 -3.40
C ASP A 103 -14.02 0.48 -2.19
N TYR A 104 -14.42 1.75 -2.31
CA TYR A 104 -15.19 2.46 -1.29
C TYR A 104 -16.55 1.82 -1.00
N PHE A 105 -17.14 1.13 -1.97
CA PHE A 105 -18.45 0.49 -1.80
C PHE A 105 -18.36 -0.87 -1.08
N GLN A 106 -17.16 -1.41 -0.89
CA GLN A 106 -16.96 -2.67 -0.17
C GLN A 106 -16.73 -2.44 1.32
N ASP A 107 -17.49 -3.15 2.16
CA ASP A 107 -17.25 -3.15 3.59
C ASP A 107 -16.01 -3.98 3.94
N CYS A 108 -14.88 -3.28 4.09
CA CYS A 108 -13.61 -3.89 4.48
C CYS A 108 -13.63 -4.44 5.91
N PHE A 109 -14.55 -4.02 6.78
CA PHE A 109 -14.62 -4.52 8.16
C PHE A 109 -15.13 -5.95 8.24
N THR A 110 -16.02 -6.33 7.33
CA THR A 110 -16.61 -7.68 7.23
C THR A 110 -15.95 -8.56 6.17
N CYS A 111 -14.86 -8.10 5.55
CA CYS A 111 -14.17 -8.84 4.50
C CYS A 111 -13.37 -10.02 5.09
N ASP A 112 -13.59 -11.23 4.56
CA ASP A 112 -12.89 -12.46 4.99
C ASP A 112 -11.38 -12.41 4.75
N SER A 113 -10.95 -11.67 3.71
CA SER A 113 -9.54 -11.51 3.34
C SER A 113 -8.85 -10.36 4.09
N ARG A 114 -9.52 -9.69 5.04
CA ARG A 114 -9.00 -8.50 5.74
C ARG A 114 -7.63 -8.70 6.39
N HIS A 115 -7.41 -9.85 7.03
CA HIS A 115 -6.14 -10.15 7.72
C HIS A 115 -4.94 -10.34 6.77
N ARG A 116 -5.21 -10.53 5.48
CA ARG A 116 -4.21 -10.71 4.43
C ARG A 116 -4.23 -9.60 3.40
N CYS A 117 -5.15 -8.64 3.51
CA CYS A 117 -5.29 -7.57 2.54
C CYS A 117 -4.10 -6.60 2.61
N GLY A 118 -3.53 -6.28 1.44
CA GLY A 118 -2.42 -5.33 1.31
C GLY A 118 -2.66 -3.98 2.00
N GLN A 119 -3.88 -3.44 1.94
CA GLN A 119 -4.26 -2.21 2.64
C GLN A 119 -4.12 -2.35 4.16
N THR A 120 -4.62 -3.45 4.72
CA THR A 120 -4.62 -3.64 6.18
C THR A 120 -3.20 -3.91 6.69
N LEU A 121 -2.42 -4.71 5.97
CA LEU A 121 -1.03 -5.00 6.30
C LEU A 121 -0.14 -3.76 6.15
N SER A 122 -0.32 -2.97 5.10
CA SER A 122 0.40 -1.70 4.92
C SER A 122 0.04 -0.70 6.01
N ARG A 123 -1.23 -0.63 6.41
CA ARG A 123 -1.69 0.19 7.53
C ARG A 123 -1.10 -0.23 8.86
N GLU A 124 -1.01 -1.52 9.14
CA GLU A 124 -0.31 -2.01 10.33
C GLU A 124 1.19 -1.66 10.28
N HIS A 125 1.81 -1.77 9.10
CA HIS A 125 3.22 -1.46 8.88
C HIS A 125 3.53 0.01 9.17
N TYR A 126 2.86 0.98 8.53
CA TYR A 126 3.20 2.40 8.76
C TYR A 126 2.78 2.90 10.14
N ARG A 127 1.76 2.30 10.78
CA ARG A 127 1.36 2.65 12.17
C ARG A 127 2.39 2.28 13.22
N LYS A 128 3.28 1.34 12.89
CA LYS A 128 4.42 0.94 13.73
C LYS A 128 5.66 1.81 13.51
N ALA A 129 5.59 2.84 12.67
CA ALA A 129 6.70 3.78 12.51
C ALA A 129 7.06 4.43 13.85
N ALA A 130 8.34 4.42 14.21
CA ALA A 130 8.79 4.97 15.48
C ALA A 130 8.86 6.51 15.48
N ASP A 131 9.30 7.10 14.37
CA ASP A 131 9.65 8.53 14.35
C ASP A 131 8.71 9.36 13.46
N LEU A 132 8.61 9.03 12.17
CA LEU A 132 7.86 9.85 11.20
C LEU A 132 6.94 9.01 10.32
N ILE A 133 5.75 9.55 10.09
CA ILE A 133 4.83 9.10 9.05
C ILE A 133 4.66 10.26 8.06
N ILE A 134 4.86 10.00 6.78
CA ILE A 134 4.61 10.95 5.69
C ILE A 134 3.37 10.52 4.92
N CYS A 135 2.48 11.46 4.62
CA CYS A 135 1.24 11.21 3.89
C CYS A 135 0.84 12.41 3.05
N SER A 136 -0.10 12.21 2.13
CA SER A 136 -0.76 13.33 1.45
C SER A 136 -1.69 14.08 2.41
N GLN A 137 -1.94 15.35 2.12
CA GLN A 137 -2.86 16.17 2.89
C GLN A 137 -4.29 15.61 2.84
N ASP A 138 -4.72 15.10 1.69
CA ASP A 138 -6.03 14.46 1.52
C ASP A 138 -6.17 13.24 2.43
N PHE A 139 -5.16 12.36 2.46
CA PHE A 139 -5.15 11.22 3.37
C PHE A 139 -5.24 11.64 4.83
N TYR A 140 -4.51 12.69 5.21
CA TYR A 140 -4.52 13.20 6.58
C TYR A 140 -5.90 13.73 6.97
N MET A 141 -6.57 14.48 6.09
CA MET A 141 -7.90 15.04 6.36
C MET A 141 -8.99 13.97 6.49
N ASP A 142 -8.89 12.86 5.74
CA ASP A 142 -9.80 11.71 5.87
C ASP A 142 -9.71 10.98 7.23
N HIS A 143 -8.66 11.28 8.02
CA HIS A 143 -8.35 10.60 9.28
C HIS A 143 -8.37 11.52 10.52
N ILE A 144 -8.76 12.81 10.37
CA ILE A 144 -9.03 13.76 11.47
C ILE A 144 -10.49 13.65 11.89
#